data_AF-A0A0G0TP50-F1
#
_entry.id   AF-A0A0G0TP50-F1
#
_cell.length_a   1.000
_cell.length_b   1.000
_cell.length_c   1.000
_cell.angle_alpha   90.00
_cell.angle_beta   90.00
_cell.angle_gamma   90.00
#
_symmetry.space_group_name_H-M   'P 1'
#
loop_
_entity.id
_entity.type
_entity.pdbx_description
1 polymer ?
#
loop_
_entity_poly.entity_id
_entity_poly.type
_entity_poly.pdbx_seq_one_letter_code
_entity_poly.pdbx_strand_id
1 'polypeptide(L)'
;MSKQNSGFTLIELLVVIGILGILLAIVLIAINPAAQFAQANNTARTNDVNTILNAIHQYSADNRGLILVPDYVSLLPVDPDTNNGIAVADCTANYSTRYLVAKDANGRVTVSAPDVEAVRGTSTPISITR
;
A
#
# COMPACT_ATOMS: atom_id res chain seq x y z
N MET A 1 59.88 -12.83 1.74
CA MET A 1 58.95 -12.82 2.90
C MET A 1 57.63 -13.44 2.47
N SER A 2 57.44 -14.74 2.69
CA SER A 2 56.17 -15.42 2.37
C SER A 2 55.21 -15.29 3.55
N LYS A 3 54.11 -14.56 3.33
CA LYS A 3 53.03 -14.36 4.30
C LYS A 3 52.29 -15.69 4.49
N GLN A 4 52.20 -16.18 5.73
CA GLN A 4 51.37 -17.35 6.02
C GLN A 4 49.91 -16.92 6.01
N ASN A 5 49.11 -17.55 5.15
CA ASN A 5 47.66 -17.38 5.13
C ASN A 5 47.08 -18.34 6.19
N SER A 6 46.62 -17.79 7.31
CA SER A 6 45.87 -18.56 8.32
C SER A 6 44.51 -18.95 7.76
N GLY A 7 44.23 -20.26 7.71
CA GLY A 7 42.91 -20.79 7.40
C GLY A 7 41.99 -20.79 8.63
N PHE A 8 40.68 -20.78 8.41
CA PHE A 8 39.68 -20.95 9.47
C PHE A 8 39.67 -22.37 10.03
N THR A 9 39.41 -22.52 11.32
CA THR A 9 39.17 -23.82 11.94
C THR A 9 37.72 -24.28 11.74
N LEU A 10 37.49 -25.60 11.69
CA LEU A 10 36.13 -26.16 11.57
C LEU A 10 35.23 -25.76 12.73
N ILE A 11 35.79 -25.61 13.94
CA ILE A 11 35.05 -25.22 15.13
C ILE A 11 34.61 -23.75 15.07
N GLU A 12 35.43 -22.85 14.53
CA GLU A 12 35.03 -21.46 14.30
C GLU A 12 33.84 -21.36 13.36
N LEU A 13 33.85 -22.10 12.24
CA LEU A 13 32.73 -22.09 11.31
C LEU A 13 31.45 -22.62 11.95
N LEU A 14 31.55 -23.68 12.77
CA LEU A 14 30.42 -24.29 13.46
C LEU A 14 29.79 -23.34 14.49
N VAL A 15 30.61 -22.63 15.26
CA VAL A 15 30.12 -21.64 16.22
C VAL A 15 29.45 -20.47 15.50
N VAL A 16 30.02 -20.00 14.38
CA VAL A 16 29.46 -18.89 13.61
C VAL A 16 28.07 -19.22 13.05
N ILE A 17 27.89 -20.39 12.42
CA ILE A 17 26.56 -20.78 11.92
C ILE A 17 25.56 -20.99 13.06
N GLY A 18 26.03 -21.45 14.23
CA GLY A 18 25.20 -21.56 15.43
C GLY A 18 24.69 -20.22 15.92
N ILE A 19 25.58 -19.23 16.04
CA ILE A 19 25.21 -17.86 16.45
C ILE A 19 24.31 -17.19 15.40
N LEU A 20 24.60 -17.36 14.11
CA LEU A 20 23.77 -16.83 13.02
C LEU A 20 22.35 -17.40 13.06
N GLY A 21 22.19 -18.69 13.35
CA GLY A 21 20.87 -19.30 13.49
C GLY A 21 20.06 -18.70 14.65
N ILE A 22 20.69 -18.49 15.80
CA ILE A 22 20.04 -17.88 16.97
C ILE A 22 19.61 -16.43 16.67
N LEU A 23 20.50 -15.63 16.09
CA LEU A 23 20.20 -14.25 15.74
C LEU A 23 19.05 -14.16 14.73
N LEU A 24 19.04 -15.02 13.70
CA LEU A 24 17.97 -15.05 12.69
C LEU A 24 16.60 -15.35 13.34
N ALA A 25 16.54 -16.33 14.24
CA ALA A 25 15.30 -16.69 14.93
C ALA A 25 14.73 -15.53 15.76
N ILE A 26 15.59 -14.80 16.49
CA ILE A 26 15.17 -13.63 17.29
C ILE A 26 14.64 -12.51 16.38
N VAL A 27 15.31 -12.24 15.26
CA VAL A 27 14.92 -11.18 14.32
C VAL A 27 13.54 -11.43 13.70
N LEU A 28 13.23 -12.67 13.33
CA LEU A 28 11.93 -13.01 12.73
C LEU A 28 10.76 -12.82 13.71
N ILE A 29 10.97 -13.07 14.99
CA ILE A 29 9.95 -12.82 16.03
C ILE A 29 9.77 -11.32 16.27
N ALA A 30 10.86 -10.55 16.18
CA ALA A 30 10.84 -9.10 16.44
C ALA A 30 10.20 -8.28 15.31
N ILE A 31 10.39 -8.67 14.05
CA ILE A 31 9.86 -7.96 12.88
C ILE A 31 8.57 -8.66 12.46
N ASN A 32 7.42 -8.22 12.97
CA ASN A 32 6.11 -8.71 12.52
C ASN A 32 5.93 -8.42 11.01
N PRO A 33 6.16 -9.40 10.11
CA PRO A 33 6.26 -9.12 8.68
C PRO A 33 4.88 -8.83 8.09
N ALA A 34 3.83 -9.48 8.63
CA ALA A 34 2.45 -9.24 8.26
C ALA A 34 2.05 -7.77 8.50
N ALA A 35 2.47 -7.19 9.62
CA ALA A 35 2.22 -5.77 9.89
C ALA A 35 2.93 -4.84 8.89
N GLN A 36 4.11 -5.21 8.40
CA GLN A 36 4.85 -4.42 7.42
C GLN A 36 4.17 -4.44 6.04
N PHE A 37 3.64 -5.60 5.61
CA PHE A 37 2.85 -5.69 4.38
C PHE A 37 1.54 -4.89 4.48
N ALA A 38 0.83 -5.01 5.60
CA ALA A 38 -0.37 -4.23 5.85
C ALA A 38 -0.10 -2.72 5.83
N GLN A 39 1.02 -2.27 6.40
CA GLN A 39 1.42 -0.88 6.36
C GLN A 39 1.72 -0.41 4.93
N ALA A 40 2.36 -1.24 4.11
CA ALA A 40 2.64 -0.92 2.70
C ALA A 40 1.34 -0.76 1.89
N ASN A 41 0.40 -1.69 2.03
CA ASN A 41 -0.90 -1.64 1.34
C ASN A 41 -1.74 -0.44 1.81
N ASN A 42 -1.75 -0.14 3.11
CA ASN A 42 -2.43 1.04 3.64
C ASN A 42 -1.79 2.36 3.15
N THR A 43 -0.48 2.37 2.91
CA THR A 43 0.21 3.50 2.30
C THR A 43 -0.23 3.69 0.84
N ALA A 44 -0.34 2.60 0.07
CA ALA A 44 -0.89 2.64 -1.28
C ALA A 44 -2.32 3.20 -1.29
N ARG A 45 -3.21 2.68 -0.43
CA ARG A 45 -4.58 3.19 -0.25
C ARG A 45 -4.64 4.68 0.05
N THR A 46 -3.73 5.17 0.90
CA THR A 46 -3.63 6.61 1.23
C THR A 46 -3.26 7.46 0.01
N ASN A 47 -2.32 6.98 -0.82
CA ASN A 47 -1.94 7.65 -2.05
C ASN A 47 -3.07 7.64 -3.08
N ASP A 48 -3.80 6.54 -3.19
CA ASP A 48 -4.94 6.39 -4.09
C ASP A 48 -6.08 7.35 -3.72
N VAL A 49 -6.46 7.42 -2.44
CA VAL A 49 -7.47 8.36 -1.95
C VAL A 49 -7.11 9.81 -2.29
N ASN A 50 -5.84 10.20 -2.12
CA ASN A 50 -5.39 11.55 -2.50
C ASN A 50 -5.41 11.78 -4.01
N THR A 51 -5.02 10.78 -4.80
CA THR A 51 -5.02 10.85 -6.27
C THR A 51 -6.43 11.02 -6.81
N ILE A 52 -7.38 10.21 -6.31
CA ILE A 52 -8.80 10.31 -6.66
C ILE A 52 -9.34 11.69 -6.27
N LEU A 53 -9.08 12.17 -5.06
CA LEU A 53 -9.61 13.45 -4.59
C LEU A 53 -9.07 14.64 -5.38
N ASN A 54 -7.77 14.65 -5.69
CA ASN A 54 -7.15 15.68 -6.51
C ASN A 54 -7.72 15.69 -7.92
N ALA A 55 -7.90 14.50 -8.52
CA ALA A 55 -8.53 14.38 -9.82
C ALA A 55 -9.97 14.89 -9.82
N ILE A 56 -10.76 14.57 -8.79
CA ILE A 56 -12.14 15.09 -8.67
C ILE A 56 -12.16 16.61 -8.57
N HIS A 57 -11.26 17.18 -7.78
CA HIS A 57 -11.14 18.63 -7.61
C HIS A 57 -10.76 19.32 -8.91
N GLN A 58 -9.71 18.85 -9.58
CA GLN A 58 -9.27 19.39 -10.87
C GLN A 58 -10.38 19.27 -11.94
N TYR A 59 -11.05 18.13 -11.97
CA TYR A 59 -12.17 17.90 -12.87
C TYR A 59 -13.34 18.87 -12.63
N SER A 60 -13.71 19.07 -11.36
CA SER A 60 -14.80 19.98 -10.99
C SER A 60 -14.52 21.43 -11.37
N ALA A 61 -13.25 21.85 -11.33
CA ALA A 61 -12.82 23.18 -11.72
C ALA A 61 -12.97 23.39 -13.24
N ASP A 62 -12.61 22.38 -14.03
CA ASP A 62 -12.53 22.50 -15.49
C ASP A 62 -13.87 22.23 -16.19
N ASN A 63 -14.69 21.31 -15.67
CA ASN A 63 -15.77 20.68 -16.47
C ASN A 63 -17.18 20.81 -15.89
N ARG A 64 -17.42 21.70 -14.92
CA ARG A 64 -18.76 21.92 -14.31
C ARG A 64 -19.46 20.63 -13.82
N GLY A 65 -18.72 19.55 -13.57
CA GLY A 65 -19.22 18.31 -12.95
C GLY A 65 -19.74 17.20 -13.86
N LEU A 66 -19.26 17.05 -15.11
CA LEU A 66 -19.54 15.86 -15.95
C LEU A 66 -18.64 14.64 -15.60
N ILE A 67 -18.42 13.69 -16.51
CA ILE A 67 -17.79 12.39 -16.23
C ILE A 67 -16.26 12.51 -15.97
N LEU A 68 -15.79 11.91 -14.86
CA LEU A 68 -14.39 11.94 -14.36
C LEU A 68 -13.40 11.03 -15.11
N VAL A 69 -13.89 9.92 -15.67
CA VAL A 69 -13.10 8.86 -16.32
C VAL A 69 -13.77 8.50 -17.64
N PRO A 70 -13.04 8.35 -18.76
CA PRO A 70 -11.57 8.31 -18.90
C PRO A 70 -10.93 9.67 -19.21
N ASP A 71 -11.73 10.73 -19.34
CA ASP A 71 -11.29 12.00 -19.92
C ASP A 71 -10.19 12.71 -19.12
N TYR A 72 -10.18 12.56 -17.79
CA TYR A 72 -9.27 13.31 -16.91
C TYR A 72 -8.41 12.41 -16.02
N VAL A 73 -8.94 11.27 -15.60
CA VAL A 73 -8.16 10.19 -15.00
C VAL A 73 -8.12 9.03 -15.98
N SER A 74 -6.93 8.77 -16.52
CA SER A 74 -6.70 7.72 -17.51
C SER A 74 -6.99 6.33 -16.95
N LEU A 75 -6.82 6.14 -15.62
CA LEU A 75 -7.00 4.89 -14.89
C LEU A 75 -7.46 5.14 -13.45
N LEU A 76 -8.53 4.49 -12.99
CA LEU A 76 -8.86 4.52 -11.56
C LEU A 76 -7.93 3.57 -10.77
N PRO A 77 -7.34 4.02 -9.66
CA PRO A 77 -6.62 3.13 -8.77
C PRO A 77 -7.57 2.09 -8.16
N VAL A 78 -7.03 0.92 -7.87
CA VAL A 78 -7.76 -0.21 -7.29
C VAL A 78 -7.17 -0.53 -5.92
N ASP A 79 -8.03 -0.93 -4.98
CA ASP A 79 -7.55 -1.46 -3.71
C ASP A 79 -6.56 -2.63 -3.95
N PRO A 80 -5.41 -2.69 -3.23
CA PRO A 80 -4.37 -3.71 -3.43
C PRO A 80 -4.87 -5.16 -3.33
N ASP A 81 -5.95 -5.39 -2.56
CA ASP A 81 -6.55 -6.72 -2.40
C ASP A 81 -7.52 -7.09 -3.53
N THR A 82 -7.73 -6.18 -4.49
CA THR A 82 -8.71 -6.31 -5.56
C THR A 82 -8.03 -6.23 -6.92
N ASN A 83 -8.52 -7.00 -7.89
CA ASN A 83 -7.96 -7.04 -9.25
C ASN A 83 -6.43 -7.27 -9.31
N ASN A 84 -5.87 -8.02 -8.35
CA ASN A 84 -4.43 -8.25 -8.24
C ASN A 84 -3.57 -6.96 -8.17
N GLY A 85 -4.14 -5.86 -7.68
CA GLY A 85 -3.46 -4.55 -7.62
C GLY A 85 -3.28 -3.86 -8.97
N ILE A 86 -3.95 -4.34 -10.02
CA ILE A 86 -3.88 -3.75 -11.37
C ILE A 86 -4.96 -2.66 -11.50
N ALA A 87 -4.54 -1.42 -11.77
CA ALA A 87 -5.43 -0.29 -11.98
C ALA A 87 -6.41 -0.55 -13.16
N VAL A 88 -7.63 -0.01 -13.04
CA VAL A 88 -8.69 -0.26 -14.04
C VAL A 88 -8.57 0.77 -15.16
N ALA A 89 -8.32 0.27 -16.37
CA ALA A 89 -8.04 1.08 -17.56
C ALA A 89 -9.29 1.41 -18.41
N ASP A 90 -10.38 0.68 -18.22
CA ASP A 90 -11.60 0.83 -19.00
C ASP A 90 -12.83 0.39 -18.20
N CYS A 91 -13.96 1.07 -18.40
CA CYS A 91 -15.23 0.85 -17.71
C CYS A 91 -16.17 -0.11 -18.44
N THR A 92 -15.65 -0.96 -19.31
CA THR A 92 -16.43 -1.87 -20.15
C THR A 92 -17.09 -3.03 -19.40
N ALA A 93 -16.69 -3.29 -18.15
CA ALA A 93 -17.35 -4.22 -17.24
C ALA A 93 -17.70 -3.54 -15.91
N ASN A 94 -18.63 -4.12 -15.13
CA ASN A 94 -18.83 -3.68 -13.75
C ASN A 94 -17.59 -4.06 -12.92
N TYR A 95 -16.83 -3.07 -12.45
CA TYR A 95 -15.71 -3.26 -11.55
C TYR A 95 -15.92 -2.45 -10.27
N SER A 96 -15.43 -2.98 -9.15
CA SER A 96 -15.43 -2.29 -7.87
C SER A 96 -13.99 -1.98 -7.50
N THR A 97 -13.64 -0.70 -7.43
CA THR A 97 -12.32 -0.26 -6.93
C THR A 97 -12.22 -0.37 -5.41
N ARG A 98 -13.34 -0.63 -4.72
CA ARG A 98 -13.53 -0.64 -3.26
C ARG A 98 -13.25 0.68 -2.56
N TYR A 99 -12.91 1.73 -3.30
CA TYR A 99 -12.92 3.11 -2.83
C TYR A 99 -14.34 3.68 -2.89
N LEU A 100 -14.73 4.43 -1.86
CA LEU A 100 -16.02 5.12 -1.77
C LEU A 100 -15.80 6.61 -2.01
N VAL A 101 -16.64 7.22 -2.83
CA VAL A 101 -16.66 8.67 -3.07
C VAL A 101 -18.04 9.20 -2.69
N ALA A 102 -18.09 10.18 -1.79
CA ALA A 102 -19.31 10.83 -1.35
C ALA A 102 -19.17 12.34 -1.48
N LYS A 103 -20.28 13.03 -1.78
CA LYS A 103 -20.34 14.49 -1.78
C LYS A 103 -21.38 14.94 -0.77
N ASP A 104 -21.02 15.88 0.10
CA ASP A 104 -21.95 16.43 1.09
C ASP A 104 -22.84 17.54 0.48
N ALA A 105 -23.83 18.00 1.25
CA ALA A 105 -24.76 19.06 0.82
C ALA A 105 -24.07 20.42 0.60
N ASN A 106 -22.88 20.63 1.16
CA ASN A 106 -22.07 21.83 0.98
C ASN A 106 -21.11 21.73 -0.21
N GLY A 107 -21.14 20.59 -0.91
CA GLY A 107 -20.34 20.32 -2.08
C GLY A 107 -18.93 19.81 -1.79
N ARG A 108 -18.58 19.50 -0.54
CA ARG A 108 -17.30 18.87 -0.19
C ARG A 108 -17.29 17.42 -0.63
N VAL A 109 -16.15 16.98 -1.14
CA VAL A 109 -15.97 15.60 -1.61
C VAL A 109 -15.16 14.84 -0.56
N THR A 110 -15.69 13.70 -0.15
CA THR A 110 -15.01 12.73 0.71
C THR A 110 -14.67 11.51 -0.10
N VAL A 111 -13.40 11.13 -0.09
CA VAL A 111 -12.92 9.86 -0.64
C VAL A 111 -12.47 8.98 0.51
N SER A 112 -12.93 7.73 0.52
CA SER A 112 -12.70 6.78 1.61
C SER A 112 -12.21 5.44 1.09
N ALA A 113 -11.21 4.87 1.75
CA ALA A 113 -10.80 3.48 1.65
C ALA A 113 -11.31 2.75 2.91
N PRO A 114 -12.41 1.98 2.82
CA PRO A 114 -13.02 1.29 3.97
C PRO A 114 -12.25 0.02 4.37
N ASP A 115 -11.63 -0.66 3.41
CA ASP A 115 -11.00 -1.97 3.57
C ASP A 115 -9.53 -1.85 4.01
N VAL A 116 -9.26 -1.03 5.03
CA VAL A 116 -7.89 -0.85 5.57
C VAL A 116 -7.46 -2.12 6.30
N GLU A 117 -6.26 -2.61 6.01
CA GLU A 117 -5.71 -3.79 6.68
C GLU A 117 -5.38 -3.47 8.14
N ALA A 118 -5.76 -4.37 9.05
CA ALA A 118 -5.59 -4.17 10.47
C ALA A 118 -4.11 -4.23 10.87
N VAL A 119 -3.57 -3.11 11.37
CA VAL A 119 -2.22 -3.05 11.96
C VAL A 119 -2.37 -3.17 13.46
N ARG A 120 -1.80 -4.25 14.04
CA ARG A 120 -1.90 -4.54 15.50
C ARG A 120 -3.35 -4.64 16.02
N GLY A 121 -4.28 -5.10 15.18
CA GLY A 121 -5.68 -5.33 15.56
C GLY A 121 -6.59 -4.11 15.42
N THR A 122 -6.11 -2.99 14.89
CA THR A 122 -6.92 -1.81 14.60
C THR A 122 -7.02 -1.59 13.09
N SER A 123 -8.26 -1.51 12.57
CA SER A 123 -8.57 -1.10 11.20
C SER A 123 -9.48 0.11 11.27
N THR A 124 -8.96 1.26 10.85
CA THR A 124 -9.71 2.52 10.75
C THR A 124 -9.75 2.93 9.29
N PRO A 125 -10.93 3.15 8.69
CA PRO A 125 -11.04 3.61 7.31
C PRO A 125 -10.21 4.88 7.07
N ILE A 126 -9.44 4.90 5.98
CA ILE A 126 -8.75 6.11 5.54
C ILE A 126 -9.79 6.97 4.82
N SER A 127 -10.10 8.15 5.33
CA SER A 127 -11.07 9.06 4.73
C SER A 127 -10.51 10.48 4.67
N ILE A 128 -10.55 11.09 3.50
CA ILE A 128 -10.10 12.46 3.29
C ILE A 128 -11.25 13.25 2.66
N THR A 129 -11.58 14.38 3.28
CA THR A 129 -12.61 15.32 2.80
C THR A 129 -11.95 16.62 2.37
N ARG A 130 -12.28 17.12 1.18
CA ARG A 130 -11.92 18.46 0.73
C ARG A 130 -13.14 19.18 0.15
#